data_AF-A0A526Z0N1-F1
#
_entry.id   AF-A0A526Z0N1-F1
#
_cell.length_a   1.000
_cell.length_b   1.000
_cell.length_c   1.000
_cell.angle_alpha   90.00
_cell.angle_beta   90.00
_cell.angle_gamma   90.00
#
_symmetry.space_group_name_H-M   'P 1'
#
loop_
_entity.id
_entity.type
_entity.pdbx_description
1 polymer ?
#
loop_
_entity_poly.entity_id
_entity_poly.type
_entity_poly.pdbx_seq_one_letter_code
_entity_poly.pdbx_strand_id
1 'polypeptide(L)'
;LHAAVWPDVLAMISACNIRNYSIYLKEPEHLLFSTFEYHGTDYAADMAKMAADPKTQEWWALCMPCQEPLPTRKEGEWWASMDEVFHHD
;
A
#
# COMPACT_ATOMS: atom_id res chain seq x y z
N LEU A 1 -4.15 -1.64 -14.54
CA LEU A 1 -4.51 -0.80 -13.36
C LEU A 1 -3.35 0.12 -12.99
N HIS A 2 -2.28 -0.39 -12.36
CA HIS A 2 -1.19 0.44 -11.81
C HIS A 2 -0.37 1.27 -12.82
N ALA A 3 -0.44 0.99 -14.13
CA ALA A 3 0.15 1.85 -15.15
C ALA A 3 -0.50 3.26 -15.26
N ALA A 4 -1.73 3.41 -14.76
CA ALA A 4 -2.49 4.66 -14.78
C ALA A 4 -3.37 4.75 -13.52
N VAL A 5 -2.74 4.84 -12.35
CA VAL A 5 -3.43 5.05 -11.07
C VAL A 5 -4.23 6.34 -11.12
N TRP A 6 -5.44 6.34 -10.53
CA TRP A 6 -6.29 7.52 -10.53
C TRP A 6 -5.64 8.68 -9.76
N PRO A 7 -5.68 9.93 -10.29
CA PRO A 7 -5.08 11.09 -9.63
C PRO A 7 -5.55 11.32 -8.19
N ASP A 8 -6.84 11.09 -7.90
CA ASP A 8 -7.40 11.27 -6.55
C ASP A 8 -6.81 10.28 -5.54
N VAL A 9 -6.53 9.05 -5.97
CA VAL A 9 -5.87 8.02 -5.15
C VAL A 9 -4.43 8.42 -4.86
N LEU A 10 -3.69 8.90 -5.87
CA LEU A 10 -2.32 9.41 -5.70
C LEU A 10 -2.29 10.63 -4.77
N ALA A 11 -3.29 11.52 -4.87
CA ALA A 11 -3.44 12.66 -3.99
C ALA A 11 -3.70 12.21 -2.54
N MET A 12 -4.54 11.20 -2.33
CA MET A 12 -4.79 10.65 -0.99
C MET A 12 -3.54 10.00 -0.38
N ILE A 13 -2.78 9.22 -1.17
CA ILE A 13 -1.48 8.66 -0.75
C ILE A 13 -0.54 9.77 -0.28
N SER A 14 -0.41 10.83 -1.07
CA SER A 14 0.42 11.99 -0.74
C SER A 14 -0.07 12.72 0.52
N ALA A 15 -1.39 12.87 0.67
CA ALA A 15 -2.03 13.49 1.82
C ALA A 15 -1.97 12.65 3.11
N CYS A 16 -1.55 11.39 3.01
CA CYS A 16 -1.26 10.46 4.11
C CYS A 16 0.26 10.31 4.32
N ASN A 17 1.04 11.29 3.86
CA ASN A 17 2.48 11.41 4.06
C ASN A 17 3.32 10.24 3.52
N ILE A 18 2.80 9.48 2.57
CA ILE A 18 3.54 8.43 1.86
C ILE A 18 4.27 9.03 0.66
N ARG A 19 5.57 8.75 0.54
CA ARG A 19 6.45 9.20 -0.55
C ARG A 19 7.33 8.05 -1.04
N ASN A 20 7.94 8.21 -2.22
CA ASN A 20 8.80 7.21 -2.83
C ASN A 20 8.18 5.80 -2.90
N TYR A 21 6.86 5.74 -3.17
CA TYR A 21 6.10 4.50 -3.12
C TYR A 21 6.24 3.70 -4.42
N SER A 22 6.85 2.53 -4.33
CA SER A 22 6.98 1.55 -5.40
C SER A 22 6.32 0.21 -5.04
N ILE A 23 5.74 -0.46 -6.04
CA ILE A 23 5.25 -1.85 -5.94
C ILE A 23 5.95 -2.68 -7.01
N TYR A 24 6.64 -3.74 -6.59
CA TYR A 24 7.36 -4.67 -7.45
C TYR A 24 6.57 -5.96 -7.59
N LEU A 25 6.65 -6.60 -8.76
CA LEU A 25 6.11 -7.93 -9.02
C LEU A 25 7.28 -8.91 -9.17
N LYS A 26 7.22 -10.03 -8.45
CA LYS A 26 8.13 -11.16 -8.61
C LYS A 26 7.42 -12.32 -9.28
N GLU A 27 7.94 -12.73 -10.43
CA GLU A 27 7.56 -13.95 -11.13
C GLU A 27 8.68 -15.00 -11.03
N PRO A 28 8.37 -16.30 -10.97
CA PRO A 28 7.05 -16.92 -11.09
C PRO A 28 6.25 -17.11 -9.78
N GLU A 29 6.74 -16.59 -8.65
CA GLU A 29 6.12 -16.79 -7.32
C GLU A 29 4.87 -15.92 -7.11
N HIS A 30 4.61 -14.98 -8.01
CA HIS A 30 3.47 -14.06 -8.00
C HIS A 30 3.36 -13.23 -6.71
N LEU A 31 4.50 -12.74 -6.22
CA LEU A 31 4.56 -11.89 -5.04
C LEU A 31 4.60 -10.42 -5.43
N LEU A 32 3.84 -9.60 -4.70
CA LEU A 32 3.93 -8.15 -4.76
C LEU A 32 4.70 -7.64 -3.53
N PHE A 33 5.68 -6.78 -3.76
CA PHE A 33 6.43 -6.11 -2.70
C PHE A 33 6.22 -4.60 -2.80
N SER A 34 5.61 -3.99 -1.78
CA SER A 34 5.51 -2.54 -1.65
C SER A 34 6.64 -2.01 -0.77
N THR A 35 7.28 -0.92 -1.20
CA THR A 35 8.15 -0.11 -0.35
C THR A 35 7.80 1.36 -0.51
N PHE A 36 7.81 2.11 0.58
CA PHE A 36 7.59 3.54 0.59
C PHE A 36 8.27 4.15 1.81
N GLU A 37 8.51 5.46 1.74
CA GLU A 37 8.92 6.25 2.88
C GLU A 37 7.70 6.94 3.47
N TYR A 38 7.51 6.80 4.78
CA TYR A 38 6.47 7.51 5.50
C TYR A 38 7.07 8.72 6.23
N HIS A 39 6.53 9.91 5.92
CA HIS A 39 7.04 11.20 6.39
C HIS A 39 6.08 11.88 7.39
N GLY A 40 5.06 11.18 7.87
CA GLY A 40 4.07 11.71 8.82
C GLY A 40 4.45 11.43 10.27
N THR A 41 3.57 11.81 11.20
CA THR A 41 3.80 11.67 12.64
C THR A 41 2.85 10.69 13.33
N ASP A 42 1.75 10.29 12.68
CA ASP A 42 0.81 9.29 13.19
C ASP A 42 0.35 8.36 12.07
N TYR A 43 1.09 7.25 11.90
CA TYR A 43 0.85 6.31 10.81
C TYR A 43 -0.55 5.69 10.87
N ALA A 44 -1.03 5.38 12.08
CA ALA A 44 -2.34 4.76 12.26
C ALA A 44 -3.46 5.72 11.84
N ALA A 45 -3.36 7.00 12.22
CA ALA A 45 -4.33 8.02 11.81
C ALA A 45 -4.34 8.24 10.29
N ASP A 46 -3.16 8.30 9.66
CA ASP A 46 -3.05 8.48 8.20
C ASP A 46 -3.58 7.26 7.42
N MET A 47 -3.32 6.04 7.89
CA MET A 47 -3.87 4.84 7.25
C MET A 47 -5.38 4.73 7.45
N ALA A 48 -5.91 5.14 8.61
CA ALA A 48 -7.36 5.21 8.85
C ALA A 48 -8.03 6.25 7.94
N LYS A 49 -7.41 7.41 7.75
CA LYS A 49 -7.85 8.45 6.81
C LYS A 49 -7.92 7.92 5.38
N MET A 50 -6.86 7.24 4.91
CA MET A 50 -6.83 6.62 3.58
C MET A 50 -7.92 5.54 3.43
N ALA A 51 -8.10 4.70 4.45
CA ALA A 51 -9.12 3.65 4.44
C ALA A 51 -10.55 4.18 4.43
N ALA A 52 -10.78 5.39 4.96
CA ALA A 52 -12.06 6.07 4.95
C ALA A 52 -12.35 6.83 3.64
N ASP A 53 -11.36 7.02 2.76
CA ASP A 53 -11.52 7.77 1.52
C ASP A 53 -12.34 6.98 0.47
N PRO A 54 -13.48 7.53 -0.02
CA PRO A 54 -14.34 6.81 -0.96
C PRO A 54 -13.64 6.46 -2.27
N LYS A 55 -12.76 7.33 -2.79
CA LYS A 55 -12.04 7.05 -4.05
C LYS A 55 -11.01 5.95 -3.90
N THR A 56 -10.34 5.90 -2.76
CA THR A 56 -9.44 4.83 -2.40
C THR A 56 -10.19 3.50 -2.25
N GLN A 57 -11.37 3.50 -1.62
CA GLN A 57 -12.22 2.30 -1.53
C GLN A 57 -12.68 1.79 -2.90
N GLU A 58 -13.14 2.68 -3.80
CA GLU A 58 -13.49 2.34 -5.18
C GLU A 58 -12.29 1.72 -5.92
N TRP A 59 -11.10 2.30 -5.76
CA TRP A 59 -9.88 1.79 -6.37
C TRP A 59 -9.46 0.43 -5.82
N TRP A 60 -9.56 0.23 -4.51
CA TRP A 60 -9.26 -1.06 -3.87
C TRP A 60 -10.23 -2.15 -4.30
N ALA A 61 -11.51 -1.84 -4.56
CA ALA A 61 -12.45 -2.80 -5.11
C ALA A 61 -12.02 -3.36 -6.48
N LEU A 62 -11.21 -2.62 -7.25
CA LEU A 62 -10.61 -3.08 -8.50
C LEU A 62 -9.29 -3.84 -8.30
N CYS A 63 -8.49 -3.43 -7.29
CA CYS A 63 -7.17 -4.02 -7.04
C CYS A 63 -7.22 -5.33 -6.25
N MET A 64 -8.06 -5.39 -5.21
CA MET A 64 -8.14 -6.52 -4.28
C MET A 64 -8.48 -7.85 -4.97
N PRO A 65 -9.37 -7.93 -5.97
CA PRO A 65 -9.61 -9.18 -6.70
C PRO A 65 -8.41 -9.72 -7.47
N CYS A 66 -7.40 -8.88 -7.74
CA CYS A 66 -6.16 -9.29 -8.39
C CYS A 66 -5.07 -9.74 -7.40
N GLN A 67 -5.36 -9.73 -6.10
CA GLN A 67 -4.39 -9.97 -5.03
C GLN A 67 -4.83 -11.18 -4.20
N GLU A 68 -3.85 -11.92 -3.69
CA GLU A 68 -4.05 -12.99 -2.73
C GLU A 68 -3.29 -12.65 -1.44
N PRO A 69 -3.98 -12.24 -0.36
CA PRO A 69 -3.31 -11.91 0.88
C PRO A 69 -2.64 -13.14 1.49
N LEU A 70 -1.42 -12.97 2.02
CA LEU A 70 -0.71 -14.10 2.62
C LEU A 70 -1.53 -14.72 3.77
N PRO A 71 -1.59 -16.07 3.86
CA PRO A 71 -2.31 -16.74 4.93
C PRO A 71 -1.68 -16.52 6.31
N THR A 72 -0.42 -16.08 6.35
CA THR A 72 0.36 -15.81 7.56
C THR A 72 0.35 -14.34 7.99
N ARG A 73 -0.41 -13.47 7.31
CA ARG A 73 -0.54 -12.06 7.69
C ARG A 73 -1.19 -11.91 9.07
N LYS A 74 -0.94 -10.80 9.76
CA LYS A 74 -1.55 -10.52 11.07
C LYS A 74 -3.05 -10.24 10.92
N GLU A 75 -3.80 -10.35 12.01
CA GLU A 75 -5.22 -9.99 12.02
C GLU A 75 -5.41 -8.52 11.62
N GLY A 76 -6.36 -8.27 10.70
CA GLY A 76 -6.63 -6.95 10.15
C GLY A 76 -5.71 -6.52 8.98
N GLU A 77 -4.64 -7.25 8.68
CA GLU A 77 -3.78 -6.94 7.53
C GLU A 77 -4.42 -7.38 6.21
N TRP A 78 -4.17 -6.59 5.16
CA TRP A 78 -4.34 -7.02 3.76
C TRP A 78 -2.96 -7.24 3.12
N TRP A 79 -2.09 -6.23 3.19
CA TRP A 79 -0.66 -6.36 2.94
C TRP A 79 0.04 -6.79 4.24
N ALA A 80 0.85 -7.84 4.16
CA ALA A 80 1.62 -8.32 5.30
C ALA A 80 2.88 -7.45 5.48
N SER A 81 3.02 -6.83 6.65
CA SER A 81 4.17 -5.96 6.95
C SER A 81 5.47 -6.77 7.06
N MET A 82 6.60 -6.16 6.67
CA MET A 82 7.93 -6.75 6.77
C MET A 82 8.81 -5.92 7.71
N ASP A 83 9.74 -6.59 8.42
CA ASP A 83 10.73 -5.91 9.26
C ASP A 83 11.92 -5.47 8.39
N GLU A 84 12.28 -4.18 8.46
CA GLU A 84 13.53 -3.70 7.91
C GLU A 84 14.69 -4.18 8.79
N VAL A 85 15.61 -4.96 8.21
CA VAL A 85 16.75 -5.55 8.93
C VAL A 85 18.10 -4.93 8.52
N PHE A 86 18.09 -4.11 7.47
CA PHE A 86 19.28 -3.44 6.94
C PHE A 86 18.86 -2.24 6.09
N HIS A 87 19.59 -1.13 6.24
CA HIS A 87 19.48 0.06 5.41
C HIS A 87 20.88 0.69 5.24
N HIS A 88 21.13 1.28 4.07
CA HIS A 88 22.31 2.10 3.78
C HIS A 88 21.89 3.27 2.89
N ASP A 89 22.33 4.47 3.25
CA ASP A 89 21.98 5.73 2.57
C ASP A 89 22.65 5.89 1.20
#